data_AF-A0A938FT37-F1
#
_entry.id   AF-A0A938FT37-F1
#
_cell.length_a   1.000
_cell.length_b   1.000
_cell.length_c   1.000
_cell.angle_alpha   90.00
_cell.angle_beta   90.00
_cell.angle_gamma   90.00
#
_symmetry.space_group_name_H-M   'P 1'
#
loop_
_entity.id
_entity.type
_entity.pdbx_description
1 polymer ?
#
loop_
_entity_poly.entity_id
_entity_poly.type
_entity_poly.pdbx_seq_one_letter_code
_entity_poly.pdbx_strand_id
1 'polypeptide(L)'
;LVLADEINRATPKTQSALLEAMQERTVTSGTSTHELEAPFLVMATQNPIEMEGTYPLPEAQLDRFLMKILVGYPSREELNRIVERTILREEPQVEPVLNREEILQVRSVCREIMVAPHVQEFAIGLVMATQPEQTEAHELARKYIRYGSSPRGAQALVECGRILAMLRGRYHLSIEDVETLAPAVLRHRIILNFDAHADGQTPDTILSTIIHGVAARMAA
;
A
#
# COMPACT_ATOMS: atom_id res chain seq x y z
N LEU A 1 16.25 -0.04 -6.66
CA LEU A 1 15.47 -0.42 -5.46
C LEU A 1 16.18 0.11 -4.23
N VAL A 2 15.47 0.74 -3.30
CA VAL A 2 15.99 1.13 -1.99
C VAL A 2 15.22 0.38 -0.92
N LEU A 3 15.92 -0.40 -0.10
CA LEU A 3 15.36 -1.02 1.09
C LEU A 3 15.73 -0.17 2.31
N ALA A 4 14.75 0.49 2.91
CA ALA A 4 14.88 1.25 4.15
C ALA A 4 14.43 0.37 5.32
N ASP A 5 15.39 -0.35 5.90
CA ASP A 5 15.11 -1.23 7.03
C ASP A 5 14.87 -0.41 8.31
N GLU A 6 13.82 -0.78 9.05
CA GLU A 6 13.40 -0.16 10.30
C GLU A 6 13.31 1.38 10.21
N ILE A 7 12.55 1.88 9.24
CA ILE A 7 12.42 3.33 8.95
C ILE A 7 12.00 4.14 10.18
N ASN A 8 11.31 3.52 11.13
CA ASN A 8 10.91 4.12 12.41
C ASN A 8 12.09 4.37 13.37
N ARG A 9 13.27 3.81 13.15
CA ARG A 9 14.47 4.11 13.96
C ARG A 9 15.26 5.31 13.44
N ALA A 10 15.03 5.69 12.18
CA ALA A 10 15.66 6.85 11.60
C ALA A 10 15.11 8.15 12.21
N THR A 11 15.94 9.19 12.30
CA THR A 11 15.50 10.49 12.80
C THR A 11 14.40 11.08 11.90
N PRO A 12 13.51 11.95 12.42
CA PRO A 12 12.47 12.58 11.62
C PRO A 12 13.00 13.33 10.38
N LYS A 13 14.21 13.89 10.46
CA LYS A 13 14.88 14.55 9.32
C LYS A 13 15.25 13.55 8.24
N THR A 14 15.81 12.39 8.62
CA THR A 14 16.15 11.31 7.70
C THR A 14 14.90 10.71 7.03
N GLN A 15 13.83 10.50 7.81
CA GLN A 15 12.54 10.05 7.27
C GLN A 15 11.99 11.06 6.25
N SER A 16 12.01 12.35 6.58
CA SER A 16 11.53 13.41 5.69
C SER A 16 12.32 13.46 4.38
N ALA A 17 13.66 13.34 4.43
CA ALA A 17 14.50 13.32 3.24
C ALA A 17 14.20 12.12 2.32
N LEU A 18 13.96 10.93 2.88
CA LEU A 18 13.56 9.76 2.09
C LEU A 18 12.21 9.97 1.40
N LEU A 19 11.24 10.54 2.10
CA LEU A 19 9.90 10.79 1.58
C LEU A 19 9.87 11.90 0.54
N GLU A 20 10.73 12.91 0.68
CA GLU A 20 10.96 13.94 -0.33
C GLU A 20 11.52 13.32 -1.60
N ALA A 21 12.56 12.48 -1.48
CA ALA A 21 13.11 11.73 -2.61
C ALA A 21 12.06 10.84 -3.30
N MET A 22 11.15 10.21 -2.54
CA MET A 22 10.04 9.43 -3.09
C MET A 22 9.05 10.27 -3.89
N GLN A 23 8.74 11.48 -3.42
CA GLN A 23 7.70 12.33 -4.00
C GLN A 23 8.23 13.15 -5.18
N GLU A 24 9.40 13.77 -5.02
CA GLU A 24 9.99 14.71 -5.98
C GLU A 24 10.89 14.00 -7.01
N ARG A 25 11.28 12.75 -6.75
CA ARG A 25 12.24 11.99 -7.58
C ARG A 25 13.56 12.74 -7.80
N THR A 26 13.91 13.61 -6.87
CA THR A 26 15.16 14.37 -6.89
C THR A 26 15.77 14.37 -5.49
N VAL A 27 17.09 14.56 -5.42
CA VAL A 27 17.82 14.72 -4.17
C VAL A 27 18.76 15.90 -4.31
N THR A 28 18.68 16.86 -3.37
CA THR A 28 19.58 18.01 -3.35
C THR A 28 20.70 17.79 -2.33
N SER A 29 21.95 17.89 -2.79
CA SER A 29 23.15 17.83 -1.96
C SER A 29 23.97 19.11 -2.14
N GLY A 30 24.07 19.91 -1.07
CA GLY A 30 24.69 21.24 -1.14
C GLY A 30 23.92 22.16 -2.09
N THR A 31 24.54 22.53 -3.21
CA THR A 31 23.94 23.37 -4.26
C THR A 31 23.53 22.59 -5.52
N SER A 32 23.73 21.27 -5.54
CA SER A 32 23.46 20.43 -6.71
C SER A 32 22.23 19.57 -6.48
N THR A 33 21.27 19.61 -7.42
CA THR A 33 20.09 18.74 -7.44
C THR A 33 20.32 17.60 -8.43
N HIS A 34 20.09 16.37 -7.98
CA HIS A 34 20.26 15.14 -8.74
C HIS A 34 18.90 14.50 -9.00
N GLU A 35 18.60 14.14 -10.25
CA GLU A 35 17.41 13.35 -10.57
C GLU A 35 17.62 11.87 -10.26
N LEU A 36 16.60 11.23 -9.70
CA LEU A 36 16.59 9.80 -9.43
C LEU A 36 16.18 9.03 -10.67
N GLU A 37 17.03 8.08 -11.07
CA GLU A 37 16.78 7.24 -12.23
C GLU A 37 15.54 6.35 -12.05
N ALA A 38 14.67 6.32 -13.06
CA ALA A 38 13.54 5.39 -13.10
C ALA A 38 13.99 3.98 -13.55
N PRO A 39 13.39 2.89 -13.04
CA PRO A 39 12.38 2.86 -11.99
C PRO A 39 12.99 3.06 -10.59
N PHE A 40 12.38 3.96 -9.82
CA PHE A 40 12.72 4.19 -8.43
C PHE A 40 11.62 3.62 -7.53
N LEU A 41 11.99 2.69 -6.65
CA LEU A 41 11.10 2.03 -5.69
C LEU A 41 11.77 2.05 -4.32
N VAL A 42 11.02 2.51 -3.32
CA VAL A 42 11.38 2.41 -1.91
C VAL A 42 10.51 1.34 -1.26
N MET A 43 11.16 0.37 -0.63
CA MET A 43 10.53 -0.58 0.27
C MET A 43 11.01 -0.25 1.68
N ALA A 44 10.09 0.04 2.59
CA ALA A 44 10.43 0.38 3.97
C ALA A 44 9.82 -0.64 4.91
N THR A 45 10.58 -1.09 5.91
CA THR A 45 10.11 -2.01 6.95
C THR A 45 9.91 -1.26 8.26
N GLN A 46 9.02 -1.77 9.10
CA GLN A 46 8.80 -1.27 10.46
C GLN A 46 8.68 -2.47 11.38
N ASN A 47 9.49 -2.50 12.43
CA ASN A 47 9.35 -3.48 13.49
C ASN A 47 8.40 -2.94 14.57
N PRO A 48 7.23 -3.57 14.80
CA PRO A 48 6.23 -3.07 15.74
C PRO A 48 6.53 -3.39 17.21
N ILE A 49 7.54 -4.24 17.50
CA ILE A 49 7.79 -4.75 18.86
C ILE A 49 8.72 -3.82 19.64
N GLU A 50 9.74 -3.26 18.97
CA GLU A 50 10.72 -2.38 19.60
C GLU A 50 10.26 -0.93 19.53
N MET A 51 9.78 -0.39 20.64
CA MET A 51 9.29 0.99 20.73
C MET A 51 10.35 1.98 21.26
N GLU A 52 11.43 1.48 21.88
CA GLU A 52 12.48 2.32 22.44
C GLU A 52 13.37 2.92 21.33
N GLY A 53 13.57 4.24 21.37
CA GLY A 53 14.35 4.94 20.36
C GLY A 53 13.70 5.01 18.98
N THR A 54 12.37 4.87 18.90
CA THR A 54 11.63 4.97 17.63
C THR A 54 10.90 6.29 17.46
N TYR A 55 10.84 6.75 16.22
CA TYR A 55 10.09 7.88 15.73
C TYR A 55 9.01 7.38 14.76
N PRO A 56 7.74 7.28 15.19
CA PRO A 56 6.68 6.83 14.30
C PRO A 56 6.53 7.82 13.14
N LEU A 57 6.26 7.30 11.94
CA LEU A 57 5.97 8.16 10.80
C LEU A 57 4.60 8.82 11.02
N PRO A 58 4.50 10.15 10.89
CA PRO A 58 3.22 10.83 10.82
C PRO A 58 2.33 10.25 9.73
N GLU A 59 1.03 10.32 9.92
CA GLU A 59 0.04 9.69 9.04
C GLU A 59 0.06 10.32 7.64
N ALA A 60 0.30 11.64 7.56
CA ALA A 60 0.52 12.34 6.30
C ALA A 60 1.76 11.82 5.53
N GLN A 61 2.74 11.26 6.23
CA GLN A 61 3.90 10.62 5.62
C GLN A 61 3.58 9.19 5.16
N LEU A 62 2.84 8.43 5.98
CA LEU A 62 2.39 7.08 5.62
C LEU A 62 1.53 7.08 4.35
N ASP A 63 0.69 8.09 4.12
CA ASP A 63 -0.15 8.18 2.92
C ASP A 63 0.64 8.25 1.59
N ARG A 64 1.94 8.58 1.66
CA ARG A 64 2.85 8.55 0.51
C ARG A 64 3.23 7.13 0.06
N PHE A 65 3.08 6.14 0.93
CA PHE A 65 3.30 4.74 0.55
C PHE A 65 2.10 4.19 -0.21
N LEU A 66 2.37 3.49 -1.31
CA LEU A 66 1.33 2.90 -2.17
C LEU A 66 0.49 1.85 -1.40
N MET A 67 1.19 0.97 -0.68
CA MET A 67 0.61 -0.10 0.13
C MET A 67 1.36 -0.25 1.46
N LYS A 68 0.65 -0.76 2.47
CA LYS A 68 1.24 -1.33 3.69
C LYS A 68 0.94 -2.82 3.72
N ILE A 69 2.00 -3.63 3.70
CA ILE A 69 1.89 -5.09 3.75
C ILE A 69 2.20 -5.55 5.17
N LEU A 70 1.31 -6.36 5.75
CA LEU A 70 1.57 -7.02 7.02
C LEU A 70 2.23 -8.37 6.76
N VAL A 71 3.45 -8.54 7.26
CA VAL A 71 4.19 -9.79 7.19
C VAL A 71 3.91 -10.57 8.48
N GLY A 72 3.18 -11.67 8.36
CA GLY A 72 2.90 -12.58 9.47
C GLY A 72 4.06 -13.55 9.73
N TYR A 73 3.96 -14.32 10.81
CA TYR A 73 4.88 -15.43 11.06
C TYR A 73 4.61 -16.57 10.06
N PRO A 74 5.66 -17.19 9.47
CA PRO A 74 5.46 -18.28 8.54
C PRO A 74 4.82 -19.49 9.22
N SER A 75 3.99 -20.22 8.48
CA SER A 75 3.52 -21.54 8.90
C SER A 75 4.70 -22.51 9.11
N ARG A 76 4.46 -23.61 9.82
CA ARG A 76 5.48 -24.66 10.02
C ARG A 76 6.04 -25.17 8.68
N GLU A 77 5.19 -25.33 7.68
CA GLU A 77 5.57 -25.81 6.34
C GLU A 77 6.41 -24.79 5.57
N GLU A 78 6.05 -23.50 5.65
CA GLU A 78 6.87 -22.42 5.11
C GLU A 78 8.22 -22.33 5.81
N LEU A 79 8.24 -22.44 7.14
CA LEU A 79 9.46 -22.40 7.93
C LEU A 79 10.39 -23.57 7.60
N ASN A 80 9.83 -24.78 7.46
CA ASN A 80 10.61 -25.95 7.00
C ASN A 80 11.25 -25.69 5.64
N ARG A 81 10.48 -25.17 4.66
CA ARG A 81 11.02 -24.84 3.33
C ARG A 81 12.09 -23.75 3.37
N ILE A 82 11.94 -22.75 4.23
CA ILE A 82 12.95 -21.70 4.45
C ILE A 82 14.23 -22.33 4.97
N VAL A 83 14.13 -23.15 6.02
CA VAL A 83 15.28 -23.83 6.65
C VAL A 83 15.98 -24.76 5.66
N GLU A 84 15.23 -25.58 4.92
CA GLU A 84 15.78 -26.46 3.88
C GLU A 84 16.59 -25.66 2.84
N ARG A 85 16.03 -24.57 2.32
CA ARG A 85 16.72 -23.72 1.33
C ARG A 85 17.97 -23.04 1.91
N THR A 86 17.91 -22.56 3.15
CA THR A 86 19.07 -21.89 3.78
C THR A 86 20.19 -22.88 4.11
N ILE A 87 19.86 -24.13 4.47
CA ILE A 87 20.85 -25.18 4.75
C ILE A 87 21.57 -25.62 3.47
N LEU A 88 20.85 -25.68 2.34
CA LEU A 88 21.39 -26.20 1.08
C LEU A 88 22.55 -25.36 0.51
N ARG A 89 22.83 -24.14 1.02
CA ARG A 89 23.98 -23.25 0.67
C ARG A 89 24.24 -22.99 -0.82
N GLU A 90 23.47 -23.56 -1.73
CA GLU A 90 23.51 -23.26 -3.15
C GLU A 90 22.78 -21.93 -3.38
N GLU A 91 23.55 -20.91 -3.74
CA GLU A 91 22.96 -19.68 -4.27
C GLU A 91 22.40 -19.99 -5.66
N PRO A 92 21.08 -19.86 -5.88
CA PRO A 92 20.52 -20.07 -7.20
C PRO A 92 21.07 -19.02 -8.15
N GLN A 93 21.59 -19.45 -9.30
CA GLN A 93 21.92 -18.52 -10.37
C GLN A 93 20.62 -17.94 -10.94
N VAL A 94 20.46 -16.64 -10.82
CA VAL A 94 19.28 -15.93 -11.32
C VAL A 94 19.61 -15.36 -12.70
N GLU A 95 18.82 -15.74 -13.70
CA GLU A 95 18.93 -15.17 -15.04
C GLU A 95 18.02 -13.94 -15.18
N PRO A 96 18.53 -12.80 -15.68
CA PRO A 96 17.71 -11.61 -15.88
C PRO A 96 16.70 -11.84 -17.01
N VAL A 97 15.41 -11.76 -16.67
CA VAL A 97 14.31 -11.94 -17.65
C VAL A 97 13.90 -10.61 -18.28
N LEU A 98 14.06 -9.50 -17.57
CA LEU A 98 13.76 -8.15 -18.06
C LEU A 98 14.88 -7.18 -17.70
N ASN A 99 15.15 -6.25 -18.60
CA ASN A 99 16.01 -5.10 -18.38
C ASN A 99 15.20 -3.86 -17.95
N ARG A 100 15.91 -2.76 -17.70
CA ARG A 100 15.33 -1.50 -17.24
C ARG A 100 14.31 -0.93 -18.21
N GLU A 101 14.66 -0.86 -19.49
CA GLU A 101 13.83 -0.29 -20.55
C GLU A 101 12.54 -1.11 -20.72
N GLU A 102 12.65 -2.43 -20.66
CA GLU A 102 11.50 -3.35 -20.71
C GLU A 102 10.56 -3.16 -19.51
N ILE A 103 11.08 -2.98 -18.29
CA ILE A 103 10.26 -2.66 -17.11
C ILE A 103 9.50 -1.34 -17.32
N LEU A 104 10.14 -0.33 -17.91
CA LEU A 104 9.51 0.96 -18.18
C LEU A 104 8.44 0.84 -19.28
N GLN A 105 8.66 -0.02 -20.29
CA GLN A 105 7.66 -0.34 -21.32
C GLN A 105 6.45 -1.06 -20.71
N VAL A 106 6.67 -2.10 -19.89
CA VAL A 106 5.58 -2.80 -19.19
C VAL A 106 4.76 -1.82 -18.36
N ARG A 107 5.41 -0.90 -17.63
CA ARG A 107 4.71 0.15 -16.87
C ARG A 107 3.84 1.04 -17.77
N SER A 108 4.26 1.33 -19.00
CA SER A 108 3.44 2.08 -19.96
C SER A 108 2.21 1.28 -20.36
N VAL A 109 2.38 0.00 -20.71
CA VAL A 109 1.28 -0.91 -21.07
C VAL A 109 0.27 -1.06 -19.93
N CYS A 110 0.73 -1.17 -18.67
CA CYS A 110 -0.16 -1.24 -17.51
C CYS A 110 -1.11 -0.03 -17.40
N ARG A 111 -0.74 1.15 -17.93
CA ARG A 111 -1.59 2.35 -17.91
C ARG A 111 -2.73 2.29 -18.92
N GLU A 112 -2.61 1.45 -19.94
CA GLU A 112 -3.61 1.26 -21.00
C GLU A 112 -4.73 0.28 -20.57
N ILE A 113 -4.56 -0.43 -19.45
CA ILE A 113 -5.60 -1.31 -18.89
C ILE A 113 -6.88 -0.53 -18.65
N MET A 114 -7.97 -1.00 -19.26
CA MET A 114 -9.28 -0.33 -19.26
C MET A 114 -9.86 -0.30 -17.85
N VAL A 115 -10.43 0.84 -17.47
CA VAL A 115 -11.17 1.01 -16.21
C VAL A 115 -12.58 1.42 -16.57
N ALA A 116 -13.53 0.51 -16.37
CA ALA A 116 -14.93 0.81 -16.62
C ALA A 116 -15.47 1.80 -15.56
N PRO A 117 -16.40 2.71 -15.91
CA PRO A 117 -16.90 3.73 -14.98
C PRO A 117 -17.41 3.17 -13.65
N HIS A 118 -18.12 2.05 -13.67
CA HIS A 118 -18.63 1.41 -12.45
C HIS A 118 -17.51 0.87 -11.53
N VAL A 119 -16.37 0.45 -12.09
CA VAL A 119 -15.23 -0.02 -11.28
C VAL A 119 -14.48 1.17 -10.66
N GLN A 120 -14.39 2.27 -11.39
CA GLN A 120 -13.88 3.53 -10.84
C GLN A 120 -14.79 4.05 -9.73
N GLU A 121 -16.11 3.99 -9.92
CA GLU A 121 -17.09 4.37 -8.92
C GLU A 121 -16.98 3.50 -7.66
N PHE A 122 -16.76 2.19 -7.82
CA PHE A 122 -16.50 1.30 -6.69
C PHE A 122 -15.27 1.73 -5.88
N ALA A 123 -14.15 2.04 -6.54
CA ALA A 123 -12.93 2.50 -5.86
C ALA A 123 -13.14 3.84 -5.12
N ILE A 124 -13.92 4.76 -5.70
CA ILE A 124 -14.31 6.03 -5.06
C ILE A 124 -15.22 5.75 -3.86
N GLY A 125 -16.24 4.92 -4.04
CA GLY A 125 -17.20 4.52 -3.01
C GLY A 125 -16.52 3.89 -1.79
N LEU A 126 -15.47 3.09 -1.99
CA LEU A 126 -14.66 2.57 -0.88
C LEU A 126 -14.00 3.70 -0.08
N VAL A 127 -13.38 4.68 -0.75
CA VAL A 127 -12.74 5.82 -0.07
C VAL A 127 -13.80 6.68 0.63
N MET A 128 -14.89 7.02 -0.03
CA MET A 128 -16.00 7.81 0.52
C MET A 128 -16.63 7.11 1.74
N ALA A 129 -16.78 5.79 1.71
CA ALA A 129 -17.29 5.01 2.82
C ALA A 129 -16.38 5.07 4.08
N THR A 130 -15.10 5.41 3.93
CA THR A 130 -14.18 5.63 5.08
C THR A 130 -14.24 7.05 5.66
N GLN A 131 -14.92 8.00 5.01
CA GLN A 131 -14.93 9.41 5.43
C GLN A 131 -16.03 9.68 6.47
N PRO A 132 -15.73 9.85 7.77
CA PRO A 132 -16.74 9.84 8.83
C PRO A 132 -17.81 10.94 8.72
N GLU A 133 -17.47 12.09 8.13
CA GLU A 133 -18.36 13.25 8.01
C GLU A 133 -19.20 13.25 6.72
N GLN A 134 -18.88 12.38 5.75
CA GLN A 134 -19.57 12.37 4.45
C GLN A 134 -20.90 11.62 4.52
N THR A 135 -21.85 11.94 3.64
CA THR A 135 -23.17 11.26 3.60
C THR A 135 -23.04 9.76 3.31
N GLU A 136 -22.09 9.39 2.45
CA GLU A 136 -21.87 8.01 2.00
C GLU A 136 -21.06 7.14 2.98
N ALA A 137 -20.62 7.73 4.10
CA ALA A 137 -19.84 7.05 5.12
C ALA A 137 -20.53 5.79 5.63
N HIS A 138 -19.76 4.72 5.78
CA HIS A 138 -20.24 3.53 6.48
C HIS A 138 -20.44 3.83 7.97
N GLU A 139 -21.39 3.17 8.63
CA GLU A 139 -21.69 3.39 10.05
C GLU A 139 -20.46 3.21 10.95
N LEU A 140 -19.67 2.16 10.70
CA LEU A 140 -18.39 1.94 11.38
C LEU A 140 -17.38 3.07 11.16
N ALA A 141 -17.36 3.69 9.96
CA ALA A 141 -16.47 4.82 9.73
C ALA A 141 -16.88 6.00 10.60
N ARG A 142 -18.17 6.32 10.69
CA ARG A 142 -18.69 7.38 11.57
C ARG A 142 -18.36 7.13 13.04
N LYS A 143 -18.43 5.86 13.46
CA LYS A 143 -18.20 5.48 14.85
C LYS A 143 -16.72 5.43 15.23
N TYR A 144 -15.86 4.92 14.35
CA TYR A 144 -14.51 4.49 14.73
C TYR A 144 -13.38 5.18 13.95
N ILE A 145 -13.67 5.82 12.82
CA ILE A 145 -12.66 6.49 12.01
C ILE A 145 -12.64 7.98 12.36
N ARG A 146 -11.47 8.49 12.76
CA ARG A 146 -11.20 9.91 12.95
C ARG A 146 -10.92 10.61 11.62
N TYR A 147 -10.13 9.98 10.76
CA TYR A 147 -9.81 10.47 9.42
C TYR A 147 -9.82 9.32 8.42
N GLY A 148 -10.62 9.46 7.36
CA GLY A 148 -10.73 8.48 6.29
C GLY A 148 -9.57 8.56 5.27
N SER A 149 -9.58 7.64 4.32
CA SER A 149 -8.55 7.59 3.28
C SER A 149 -8.53 8.85 2.42
N SER A 150 -7.34 9.39 2.15
CA SER A 150 -7.18 10.50 1.21
C SER A 150 -7.54 10.10 -0.24
N PRO A 151 -7.68 11.06 -1.17
CA PRO A 151 -7.85 10.77 -2.60
C PRO A 151 -6.76 9.87 -3.20
N ARG A 152 -5.56 9.82 -2.58
CA ARG A 152 -4.49 8.90 -3.00
C ARG A 152 -4.89 7.45 -2.84
N GLY A 153 -5.80 7.12 -1.91
CA GLY A 153 -6.35 5.77 -1.76
C GLY A 153 -7.05 5.30 -3.03
N ALA A 154 -7.94 6.12 -3.61
CA ALA A 154 -8.66 5.77 -4.84
C ALA A 154 -7.70 5.62 -6.04
N GLN A 155 -6.73 6.54 -6.14
CA GLN A 155 -5.68 6.45 -7.18
C GLN A 155 -4.89 5.16 -7.06
N ALA A 156 -4.43 4.83 -5.85
CA ALA A 156 -3.66 3.62 -5.58
C ALA A 156 -4.46 2.34 -5.85
N LEU A 157 -5.75 2.30 -5.49
CA LEU A 157 -6.64 1.17 -5.79
C LEU A 157 -6.70 0.89 -7.30
N VAL A 158 -6.90 1.94 -8.11
CA VAL A 158 -6.99 1.82 -9.57
C VAL A 158 -5.64 1.44 -10.18
N GLU A 159 -4.55 2.12 -9.80
CA GLU A 159 -3.22 1.86 -10.34
C GLU A 159 -2.74 0.43 -10.02
N CYS A 160 -2.90 0.00 -8.78
CA CYS A 160 -2.50 -1.34 -8.36
C CYS A 160 -3.43 -2.41 -8.96
N GLY A 161 -4.73 -2.10 -9.02
CA GLY A 161 -5.73 -2.99 -9.61
C GLY A 161 -5.43 -3.29 -11.07
N ARG A 162 -5.04 -2.28 -11.86
CA ARG A 162 -4.66 -2.47 -13.27
C ARG A 162 -3.51 -3.47 -13.42
N ILE A 163 -2.51 -3.36 -12.55
CA ILE A 163 -1.37 -4.28 -12.52
C ILE A 163 -1.83 -5.68 -12.15
N LEU A 164 -2.67 -5.83 -11.12
CA LEU A 164 -3.21 -7.13 -10.71
C LEU A 164 -4.04 -7.79 -11.82
N ALA A 165 -4.90 -7.01 -12.50
CA ALA A 165 -5.67 -7.49 -13.64
C ALA A 165 -4.75 -8.00 -14.77
N MET A 166 -3.70 -7.25 -15.10
CA MET A 166 -2.71 -7.65 -16.10
C MET A 166 -1.95 -8.92 -15.69
N LEU A 167 -1.52 -9.04 -14.43
CA LEU A 167 -0.88 -10.25 -13.89
C LEU A 167 -1.82 -11.47 -13.94
N ARG A 168 -3.13 -11.24 -13.88
CA ARG A 168 -4.17 -12.26 -14.07
C ARG A 168 -4.56 -12.47 -15.54
N GLY A 169 -3.84 -11.87 -16.49
CA GLY A 169 -4.07 -12.02 -17.93
C GLY A 169 -5.30 -11.25 -18.47
N ARG A 170 -5.84 -10.30 -17.70
CA ARG A 170 -6.98 -9.48 -18.12
C ARG A 170 -6.55 -8.09 -18.57
N TYR A 171 -7.24 -7.57 -19.58
CA TYR A 171 -7.02 -6.24 -20.16
C TYR A 171 -7.95 -5.15 -19.59
N HIS A 172 -8.75 -5.49 -18.58
CA HIS A 172 -9.63 -4.56 -17.90
C HIS A 172 -9.58 -4.80 -16.39
N LEU A 173 -9.71 -3.72 -15.64
CA LEU A 173 -9.88 -3.75 -14.20
C LEU A 173 -11.26 -4.31 -13.85
N SER A 174 -11.33 -5.11 -12.79
CA SER A 174 -12.59 -5.59 -12.21
C SER A 174 -12.74 -5.11 -10.77
N ILE A 175 -13.98 -5.15 -10.25
CA ILE A 175 -14.26 -4.88 -8.83
C ILE A 175 -13.45 -5.81 -7.93
N GLU A 176 -13.35 -7.11 -8.27
CA GLU A 176 -12.61 -8.11 -7.50
C GLU A 176 -11.12 -7.74 -7.31
N ASP A 177 -10.49 -7.13 -8.32
CA ASP A 177 -9.09 -6.68 -8.21
C ASP A 177 -8.95 -5.53 -7.19
N VAL A 178 -9.90 -4.60 -7.22
CA VAL A 178 -9.95 -3.47 -6.30
C VAL A 178 -10.21 -3.96 -4.87
N GLU A 179 -11.17 -4.86 -4.69
CA GLU A 179 -11.47 -5.50 -3.40
C GLU A 179 -10.27 -6.25 -2.82
N THR A 180 -9.58 -7.04 -3.65
CA THR A 180 -8.40 -7.82 -3.24
C THR A 180 -7.30 -6.91 -2.70
N LEU A 181 -7.10 -5.74 -3.30
CA LEU A 181 -6.04 -4.81 -2.94
C LEU A 181 -6.44 -3.81 -1.85
N ALA A 182 -7.74 -3.60 -1.63
CA ALA A 182 -8.24 -2.59 -0.72
C ALA A 182 -7.65 -2.66 0.70
N PRO A 183 -7.50 -3.83 1.35
CA PRO A 183 -6.86 -3.90 2.65
C PRO A 183 -5.41 -3.39 2.63
N ALA A 184 -4.60 -3.78 1.65
CA ALA A 184 -3.20 -3.37 1.54
C ALA A 184 -3.05 -1.87 1.23
N VAL A 185 -3.99 -1.32 0.46
CA VAL A 185 -3.98 0.08 0.03
C VAL A 185 -4.56 1.01 1.10
N LEU A 186 -5.60 0.62 1.83
CA LEU A 186 -6.35 1.53 2.70
C LEU A 186 -5.96 1.45 4.18
N ARG A 187 -5.35 0.34 4.66
CA ARG A 187 -5.11 0.13 6.10
C ARG A 187 -4.29 1.21 6.80
N HIS A 188 -3.33 1.82 6.10
CA HIS A 188 -2.48 2.88 6.62
C HIS A 188 -3.01 4.28 6.33
N ARG A 189 -4.16 4.37 5.63
CA ARG A 189 -4.81 5.61 5.24
C ARG A 189 -6.03 5.94 6.08
N ILE A 190 -6.42 5.06 7.00
CA ILE A 190 -7.48 5.32 7.97
C ILE A 190 -6.89 5.50 9.36
N ILE A 191 -7.34 6.54 10.06
CA ILE A 191 -6.90 6.85 11.41
C ILE A 191 -8.06 6.58 12.34
N LEU A 192 -7.88 5.66 13.29
CA LEU A 192 -8.92 5.28 14.23
C LEU A 192 -9.00 6.25 15.41
N ASN A 193 -10.20 6.44 15.96
CA ASN A 193 -10.40 7.22 17.18
C ASN A 193 -10.14 6.37 18.44
N PHE A 194 -10.26 6.98 19.62
CA PHE A 194 -10.00 6.28 20.89
C PHE A 194 -10.99 5.12 21.13
N ASP A 195 -12.26 5.32 20.82
CA ASP A 195 -13.31 4.32 21.03
C ASP A 195 -13.05 3.04 20.23
N ALA A 196 -12.52 3.17 19.01
CA ALA A 196 -12.10 2.02 18.20
C ALA A 196 -11.05 1.17 18.93
N HIS A 197 -10.06 1.79 19.55
CA HIS A 197 -9.03 1.08 20.30
C HIS A 197 -9.59 0.44 21.57
N ALA A 198 -10.49 1.15 22.27
CA ALA A 198 -11.17 0.61 23.46
C ALA A 198 -12.02 -0.63 23.14
N ASP A 199 -12.67 -0.64 21.98
CA ASP A 199 -13.49 -1.75 21.49
C ASP A 199 -12.66 -2.85 20.77
N GLY A 200 -11.33 -2.75 20.78
CA GLY A 200 -10.43 -3.73 20.16
C GLY A 200 -10.50 -3.78 18.63
N GLN A 201 -10.97 -2.69 17.99
CA GLN A 201 -11.04 -2.58 16.54
C GLN A 201 -9.67 -2.29 15.93
N THR A 202 -9.44 -2.83 14.74
CA THR A 202 -8.25 -2.59 13.93
C THR A 202 -8.63 -2.00 12.58
N PRO A 203 -7.69 -1.39 11.85
CA PRO A 203 -7.94 -0.97 10.48
C PRO A 203 -8.45 -2.12 9.61
N ASP A 204 -7.90 -3.32 9.76
CA ASP A 204 -8.29 -4.51 9.00
C ASP A 204 -9.73 -4.96 9.30
N THR A 205 -10.15 -4.99 10.56
CA THR A 205 -11.53 -5.40 10.93
C THR A 205 -12.58 -4.42 10.42
N ILE A 206 -12.29 -3.12 10.52
CA ILE A 206 -13.18 -2.06 10.03
C ILE A 206 -13.24 -2.07 8.50
N LEU A 207 -12.09 -2.10 7.83
CA LEU A 207 -12.04 -2.09 6.37
C LEU A 207 -12.70 -3.30 5.77
N SER A 208 -12.51 -4.50 6.34
CA SER A 208 -13.20 -5.70 5.88
C SER A 208 -14.71 -5.47 5.82
N THR A 209 -15.30 -4.96 6.90
CA THR A 209 -16.75 -4.70 6.94
C THR A 209 -17.18 -3.63 5.94
N ILE A 210 -16.41 -2.54 5.84
CA ILE A 210 -16.69 -1.45 4.88
C ILE A 210 -16.66 -1.97 3.44
N ILE A 211 -15.65 -2.76 3.07
CA ILE A 211 -15.47 -3.31 1.72
C ILE A 211 -16.68 -4.18 1.38
N HIS A 212 -17.07 -5.12 2.25
CA HIS A 212 -18.25 -5.95 2.05
C HIS A 212 -19.54 -5.12 1.90
N GLY A 213 -19.71 -4.08 2.73
CA GLY A 213 -20.89 -3.21 2.68
C GLY A 213 -20.97 -2.33 1.43
N VAL A 214 -19.84 -1.91 0.86
CA VAL A 214 -19.82 -1.18 -0.43
C VAL A 214 -20.09 -2.14 -1.59
N ALA A 215 -19.45 -3.32 -1.58
CA ALA A 215 -19.63 -4.36 -2.60
C ALA A 215 -21.10 -4.79 -2.72
N ALA A 216 -21.76 -5.04 -1.59
CA ALA A 216 -23.17 -5.43 -1.56
C ALA A 216 -24.11 -4.36 -2.13
N ARG A 217 -23.82 -3.07 -1.90
CA ARG A 217 -24.63 -1.95 -2.42
C ARG A 217 -24.52 -1.79 -3.94
N MET A 218 -23.38 -2.15 -4.53
CA MET A 218 -23.19 -2.05 -5.98
C MET A 218 -23.72 -3.26 -6.75
N ALA A 219 -23.90 -4.39 -6.07
CA ALA A 219 -24.52 -5.59 -6.63
C ALA A 219 -26.06 -5.52 -6.62
N ALA A 220 -26.65 -4.62 -5.82
CA ALA A 220 -28.09 -4.40 -5.69
C ALA A 220 -28.61 -3.38 -6.71
#